data_AF-A0A520ET02-F1
#
_entry.id   AF-A0A520ET02-F1
#
_cell.length_a   1.000
_cell.length_b   1.000
_cell.length_c   1.000
_cell.angle_alpha   90.00
_cell.angle_beta   90.00
_cell.angle_gamma   90.00
#
_symmetry.space_group_name_H-M   'P 1'
#
loop_
_entity.id
_entity.type
_entity.pdbx_description
1 polymer ?
#
loop_
_entity_poly.entity_id
_entity_poly.type
_entity_poly.pdbx_seq_one_letter_code
_entity_poly.pdbx_strand_id
1 'polypeptide(L)'
;MSIDETTRRVTDTDEPVNPLAHLSDETIAELAKEFDAIHDEVYSSLGDKDRKYITSVIAAQRQLLVAGRVLLLGSTSKPAWLAGTACLGIAKILENMEIGHNVMHGQWDWMNDPEIHSSVWDWDTASTANSWKHSHNYVHHTYTNIRGKDKDLGYEIMRIDPRQKWSPVYLAQPFY
;
A
#
# COMPACT_ATOMS: atom_id res chain seq x y z
N MET A 1 22.79 -49.83 6.35
CA MET A 1 23.07 -48.39 6.48
C MET A 1 21.73 -47.69 6.31
N SER A 2 21.07 -47.43 7.45
CA SER A 2 19.68 -46.97 7.51
C SER A 2 19.65 -45.48 7.22
N ILE A 3 18.94 -45.11 6.15
CA ILE A 3 18.66 -43.71 5.84
C ILE A 3 17.58 -43.29 6.84
N ASP A 4 17.92 -42.32 7.68
CA ASP A 4 17.08 -41.83 8.78
C ASP A 4 15.79 -41.20 8.21
N GLU A 5 14.64 -41.76 8.59
CA GLU A 5 13.28 -41.32 8.21
C GLU A 5 12.88 -40.04 8.96
N THR A 6 13.74 -39.03 9.02
CA THR A 6 13.45 -37.75 9.67
C THR A 6 12.58 -36.82 8.81
N THR A 7 11.97 -37.31 7.73
CA THR A 7 10.91 -36.59 7.01
C THR A 7 9.54 -37.00 7.55
N ARG A 8 9.36 -36.86 8.87
CA ARG A 8 8.06 -37.13 9.51
C ARG A 8 7.12 -35.95 9.22
N ARG A 9 6.26 -36.18 8.23
CA ARG A 9 4.90 -35.65 8.07
C ARG A 9 4.62 -34.37 8.85
N VAL A 10 4.57 -33.23 8.14
CA VAL A 10 3.83 -32.05 8.60
C VAL A 10 2.42 -32.54 8.91
N THR A 11 2.10 -32.63 10.19
CA THR A 11 0.80 -33.04 10.68
C THR A 11 -0.20 -31.96 10.30
N ASP A 12 -1.27 -32.40 9.64
CA ASP A 12 -2.47 -31.67 9.24
C ASP A 12 -3.31 -31.27 10.48
N THR A 13 -2.70 -30.53 11.40
CA THR A 13 -3.36 -29.88 12.53
C THR A 13 -3.21 -28.38 12.32
N ASP A 14 -3.87 -27.89 11.27
CA ASP A 14 -3.63 -26.58 10.65
C ASP A 14 -4.43 -25.46 11.34
N GLU A 15 -4.43 -25.42 12.69
CA GLU A 15 -4.84 -24.19 13.38
C GLU A 15 -3.65 -23.24 13.44
N PRO A 16 -3.81 -21.98 12.98
CA PRO A 16 -2.75 -20.99 13.07
C PRO A 16 -2.42 -20.76 14.55
N VAL A 17 -1.23 -21.19 14.96
CA VAL A 17 -0.70 -20.84 16.29
C VAL A 17 -0.57 -19.32 16.31
N ASN A 18 -1.23 -18.68 17.28
CA ASN A 18 -1.12 -17.24 17.45
C ASN A 18 0.37 -16.88 17.59
N PRO A 19 0.93 -16.03 16.71
CA PRO A 19 2.35 -15.69 16.75
C PRO A 19 2.74 -15.03 18.06
N LEU A 20 1.80 -14.43 18.79
CA LEU A 20 2.01 -13.77 20.08
C LEU A 20 1.88 -14.74 21.26
N ALA A 21 1.58 -16.03 21.06
CA ALA A 21 1.34 -16.99 22.15
C ALA A 21 2.55 -17.23 23.08
N HIS A 22 3.74 -16.79 22.67
CA HIS A 22 4.96 -16.87 23.47
C HIS A 22 5.19 -15.64 24.36
N LEU A 23 4.37 -14.60 24.25
CA LEU A 23 4.45 -13.37 25.05
C LEU A 23 3.53 -13.47 26.26
N SER A 24 3.98 -12.95 27.41
CA SER A 24 3.12 -12.79 28.59
C SER A 24 2.24 -11.55 28.47
N ASP A 25 1.16 -11.49 29.25
CA ASP A 25 0.27 -10.34 29.29
C ASP A 25 1.00 -9.06 29.70
N GLU A 26 2.00 -9.15 30.60
CA GLU A 26 2.83 -8.03 31.00
C GLU A 26 3.68 -7.52 29.82
N THR A 27 4.31 -8.43 29.06
CA THR A 27 5.09 -8.04 27.87
C THR A 27 4.21 -7.38 26.80
N ILE A 28 3.00 -7.89 26.58
CA ILE A 28 2.03 -7.29 25.66
C ILE A 28 1.64 -5.88 26.13
N ALA A 29 1.41 -5.70 27.43
CA ALA A 29 1.06 -4.39 28.00
C ALA A 29 2.21 -3.38 27.90
N GLU A 30 3.45 -3.79 28.12
CA GLU A 30 4.61 -2.91 27.93
C GLU A 30 4.82 -2.54 26.46
N LEU A 31 4.68 -3.50 25.53
CA LEU A 31 4.73 -3.22 24.09
C LEU A 31 3.64 -2.23 23.66
N ALA A 32 2.42 -2.37 24.19
CA ALA A 32 1.34 -1.42 23.91
C ALA A 32 1.71 0.00 24.36
N LYS A 33 2.26 0.16 25.57
CA LYS A 33 2.72 1.47 26.06
C LYS A 33 3.83 2.06 25.20
N GLU A 34 4.76 1.24 24.73
CA GLU A 34 5.84 1.69 23.83
C GLU A 34 5.27 2.17 22.49
N PHE A 35 4.30 1.45 21.92
CA PHE A 35 3.64 1.88 20.68
C PHE A 35 2.81 3.14 20.86
N ASP A 36 2.07 3.26 21.96
CA ASP A 36 1.32 4.48 22.29
C ASP A 36 2.27 5.68 22.45
N ALA A 37 3.42 5.49 23.11
CA ALA A 37 4.42 6.55 23.26
C ALA A 37 4.99 7.01 21.90
N ILE A 38 5.31 6.07 21.00
CA ILE A 38 5.77 6.39 19.63
C ILE A 38 4.65 7.09 18.84
N HIS A 39 3.42 6.60 18.93
CA HIS A 39 2.27 7.21 18.29
C HIS A 39 2.12 8.67 18.75
N ASP A 40 2.13 8.92 20.05
CA ASP A 40 1.94 10.25 20.62
C ASP A 40 3.11 11.20 20.27
N GLU A 41 4.34 10.69 20.27
CA GLU A 41 5.52 11.45 19.82
C GLU A 41 5.37 11.89 18.36
N VAL A 42 5.06 10.95 17.47
CA VAL A 42 4.91 11.25 16.04
C VAL A 42 3.70 12.14 15.80
N TYR A 43 2.55 11.83 16.39
CA TYR A 43 1.32 12.59 16.21
C TYR A 43 1.45 14.03 16.72
N SER A 44 2.11 14.23 17.87
CA SER A 44 2.37 15.58 18.40
C SER A 44 3.38 16.38 17.59
N SER A 45 4.20 15.71 16.77
CA SER A 45 5.15 16.36 15.86
C SER A 45 4.50 16.90 14.57
N LEU A 46 3.28 16.44 14.24
CA LEU A 46 2.56 16.86 13.04
C LEU A 46 2.14 18.32 13.13
N GLY A 47 2.28 19.06 12.03
CA GLY A 47 1.84 20.45 12.01
C GLY A 47 2.00 21.17 10.68
N ASP A 48 2.25 22.48 10.76
CA ASP A 48 2.26 23.36 9.59
C ASP A 48 3.29 22.98 8.53
N LYS A 49 4.39 22.33 8.92
CA LYS A 49 5.41 21.84 7.98
C LYS A 49 4.82 20.75 7.08
N ASP A 50 4.09 19.81 7.66
CA ASP A 50 3.49 18.67 6.95
C ASP A 50 2.31 19.13 6.09
N ARG A 51 1.48 20.04 6.63
CA ARG A 51 0.44 20.73 5.85
C ARG A 51 1.04 21.45 4.64
N LYS A 52 2.12 22.21 4.85
CA LYS A 52 2.80 22.93 3.77
C LYS A 52 3.38 21.97 2.74
N TYR A 53 3.89 20.83 3.16
CA TYR A 53 4.39 19.80 2.27
C TYR A 53 3.29 19.30 1.33
N ILE A 54 2.19 18.75 1.87
CA ILE A 54 1.14 18.16 1.03
C ILE A 54 0.45 19.20 0.14
N THR A 55 0.18 20.40 0.66
CA THR A 55 -0.41 21.48 -0.13
C THR A 55 0.51 21.95 -1.26
N SER A 56 1.83 21.98 -1.03
CA SER A 56 2.81 22.30 -2.07
C SER A 56 2.92 21.19 -3.12
N VAL A 57 2.87 19.92 -2.71
CA VAL A 57 2.90 18.77 -3.64
C VAL A 57 1.66 18.78 -4.53
N ILE A 58 0.47 19.01 -3.97
CA ILE A 58 -0.78 19.15 -4.73
C ILE A 58 -0.68 20.32 -5.71
N ALA A 59 -0.15 21.47 -5.28
CA ALA A 59 0.02 22.63 -6.16
C ALA A 59 0.98 22.32 -7.33
N ALA A 60 2.12 21.69 -7.05
CA ALA A 60 3.10 21.29 -8.06
C ALA A 60 2.51 20.27 -9.05
N GLN A 61 1.77 19.27 -8.55
CA GLN A 61 1.07 18.29 -9.38
C GLN A 61 0.08 18.98 -10.34
N ARG A 62 -0.76 19.89 -9.83
CA ARG A 62 -1.74 20.63 -10.64
C ARG A 62 -1.06 21.53 -11.68
N GLN A 63 0.03 22.19 -11.31
CA GLN A 63 0.83 23.00 -12.24
C GLN A 63 1.45 22.16 -13.35
N LEU A 64 2.05 21.01 -13.02
CA LEU A 64 2.60 20.08 -14.00
C LEU A 64 1.53 19.52 -14.94
N LEU A 65 0.33 19.24 -14.42
CA LEU A 65 -0.80 18.79 -15.23
C LEU A 65 -1.22 19.84 -16.27
N VAL A 66 -1.35 21.10 -15.87
CA VAL A 66 -1.69 22.19 -16.80
C VAL A 66 -0.55 22.45 -17.78
N ALA A 67 0.69 22.57 -17.30
CA ALA A 67 1.85 22.82 -18.14
C ALA A 67 2.05 21.71 -19.18
N GLY A 68 1.91 20.45 -18.76
CA GLY A 68 1.99 19.29 -19.65
C GLY A 68 0.95 19.34 -20.78
N ARG A 69 -0.31 19.66 -20.44
CA ARG A 69 -1.38 19.82 -21.45
C ARG A 69 -1.09 20.95 -22.43
N VAL A 70 -0.61 22.10 -21.93
CA VAL A 70 -0.27 23.25 -22.78
C VAL A 70 0.91 22.94 -23.71
N LEU A 71 1.97 22.31 -23.20
CA LEU A 71 3.13 21.90 -24.00
C LEU A 71 2.73 20.95 -25.13
N LEU A 72 1.76 20.05 -24.88
CA LEU A 72 1.28 19.12 -25.89
C LEU A 72 0.46 19.77 -27.02
N LEU A 73 0.01 21.02 -26.87
CA LEU A 73 -0.54 21.79 -28.00
C LEU A 73 0.52 22.03 -29.09
N GLY A 74 1.80 22.09 -28.70
CA GLY A 74 2.95 22.20 -29.61
C GLY A 74 3.60 20.85 -29.95
N SER A 75 2.91 19.72 -29.76
CA SER A 75 3.47 18.36 -29.86
C SER A 75 3.99 17.96 -31.25
N THR A 76 3.77 18.76 -32.28
CA THR A 76 4.45 18.61 -33.58
C THR A 76 5.97 18.75 -33.44
N SER A 77 6.44 19.48 -32.43
CA SER A 77 7.84 19.57 -32.03
C SER A 77 8.21 18.44 -31.06
N LYS A 78 9.21 17.62 -31.40
CA LYS A 78 9.67 16.50 -30.55
C LYS A 78 10.02 16.93 -29.11
N PRO A 79 10.77 18.03 -28.88
CA PRO A 79 11.00 18.54 -27.53
C PRO A 79 9.72 18.87 -26.77
N ALA A 80 8.74 19.52 -27.41
CA ALA A 80 7.48 19.90 -26.76
C ALA A 80 6.63 18.67 -26.42
N TRP A 81 6.59 17.68 -27.33
CA TRP A 81 5.96 16.39 -27.08
C TRP A 81 6.60 15.67 -25.89
N LEU A 82 7.93 15.58 -25.86
CA LEU A 82 8.67 14.90 -24.78
C LEU A 82 8.48 15.60 -23.44
N ALA A 83 8.64 16.92 -23.40
CA ALA A 83 8.47 17.72 -22.18
C ALA A 83 7.03 17.64 -21.66
N GLY A 84 6.03 17.78 -22.55
CA GLY A 84 4.62 17.68 -22.18
C GLY A 84 4.26 16.29 -21.64
N THR A 85 4.73 15.23 -22.29
CA THR A 85 4.55 13.84 -21.82
C THR A 85 5.22 13.61 -20.47
N ALA A 86 6.44 14.11 -20.27
CA ALA A 86 7.15 13.99 -19.00
C ALA A 86 6.42 14.74 -17.87
N CYS A 87 5.94 15.96 -18.11
CA CYS A 87 5.15 16.71 -17.13
C CYS A 87 3.88 15.95 -16.71
N LEU A 88 3.13 15.39 -17.67
CA LEU A 88 1.93 14.61 -17.36
C LEU A 88 2.27 13.30 -16.64
N GLY A 89 3.35 12.62 -17.02
CA GLY A 89 3.82 11.41 -16.35
C GLY A 89 4.16 11.67 -14.88
N ILE A 90 4.93 12.73 -14.60
CA ILE A 90 5.27 13.12 -13.22
C ILE A 90 4.02 13.54 -12.45
N ALA A 91 3.14 14.35 -13.05
CA ALA A 91 1.88 14.73 -12.42
C ALA A 91 1.02 13.51 -12.05
N LYS A 92 0.99 12.48 -12.91
CA LYS A 92 0.26 11.24 -12.64
C LYS A 92 0.89 10.40 -11.54
N ILE A 93 2.22 10.33 -11.49
CA ILE A 93 2.93 9.62 -10.41
C ILE A 93 2.66 10.30 -9.05
N LEU A 94 2.76 11.62 -8.99
CA LEU A 94 2.44 12.38 -7.77
C LEU A 94 0.99 12.18 -7.34
N GLU A 95 0.05 12.29 -8.27
CA GLU A 95 -1.38 12.05 -7.98
C GLU A 95 -1.64 10.63 -7.47
N ASN A 96 -1.02 9.62 -8.08
CA ASN A 96 -1.29 8.23 -7.71
C ASN A 96 -0.61 7.83 -6.40
N MET A 97 0.69 8.06 -6.26
CA MET A 97 1.47 7.45 -5.18
C MET A 97 1.69 8.39 -3.99
N GLU A 98 1.86 9.69 -4.24
CA GLU A 98 2.19 10.65 -3.18
C GLU A 98 0.94 11.30 -2.56
N ILE A 99 -0.07 11.59 -3.39
CA ILE A 99 -1.28 12.29 -2.96
C ILE A 99 -2.41 11.28 -2.73
N GLY A 100 -2.96 10.70 -3.79
CA GLY A 100 -4.18 9.89 -3.76
C GLY A 100 -4.07 8.68 -2.84
N HIS A 101 -3.03 7.85 -3.00
CA HIS A 101 -2.81 6.68 -2.14
C HIS A 101 -2.72 7.05 -0.64
N ASN A 102 -1.91 8.05 -0.30
CA ASN A 102 -1.69 8.48 1.08
C ASN A 102 -2.95 9.13 1.70
N VAL A 103 -3.65 10.00 0.96
CA VAL A 103 -4.92 10.60 1.42
C VAL A 103 -5.96 9.50 1.63
N MET A 104 -6.05 8.53 0.73
CA MET A 104 -7.01 7.43 0.82
C MET A 104 -6.71 6.43 1.94
N HIS A 105 -5.46 6.37 2.41
CA HIS A 105 -5.05 5.70 3.64
C HIS A 105 -5.33 6.50 4.92
N GLY A 106 -5.75 7.77 4.81
CA GLY A 106 -6.05 8.62 5.96
C GLY A 106 -4.83 9.31 6.56
N GLN A 107 -3.67 9.30 5.88
CA GLN A 107 -2.42 9.93 6.36
C GLN A 107 -2.60 11.40 6.75
N TRP A 108 -3.54 12.10 6.11
CA TRP A 108 -3.75 13.53 6.25
C TRP A 108 -5.00 13.90 7.05
N ASP A 109 -5.76 12.92 7.56
CA ASP A 109 -7.07 13.16 8.20
C ASP A 109 -6.94 13.95 9.52
N TRP A 110 -5.78 13.89 10.19
CA TRP A 110 -5.46 14.70 11.38
C TRP A 110 -5.56 16.21 11.12
N MET A 111 -5.40 16.66 9.87
CA MET A 111 -5.53 18.07 9.49
C MET A 111 -6.98 18.58 9.57
N ASN A 112 -7.97 17.66 9.59
CA ASN A 112 -9.39 17.94 9.45
C ASN A 112 -9.68 18.94 8.31
N ASP A 113 -8.96 18.78 7.21
CA ASP A 113 -9.05 19.64 6.04
C ASP A 113 -10.27 19.23 5.18
N PRO A 114 -11.13 20.17 4.75
CA PRO A 114 -12.34 19.83 4.03
C PRO A 114 -12.09 19.32 2.61
N GLU A 115 -10.90 19.55 2.05
CA GLU A 115 -10.53 19.04 0.73
C GLU A 115 -9.57 17.86 0.85
N ILE A 116 -8.61 17.90 1.78
CA ILE A 116 -7.56 16.87 1.93
C ILE A 116 -7.92 15.91 3.07
N HIS A 117 -8.94 15.08 2.84
CA HIS A 117 -9.37 14.06 3.78
C HIS A 117 -9.85 12.81 3.04
N SER A 118 -9.47 11.64 3.56
CA SER A 118 -9.86 10.34 3.02
C SER A 118 -11.35 10.22 2.72
N SER A 119 -12.23 10.83 3.51
CA SER A 119 -13.70 10.71 3.39
C SER A 119 -14.27 11.40 2.15
N VAL A 120 -13.57 12.39 1.59
CA VAL A 120 -14.05 13.25 0.51
C VAL A 120 -13.13 13.27 -0.71
N TRP A 121 -11.87 12.87 -0.57
CA TRP A 121 -10.91 12.89 -1.67
C TRP A 121 -11.36 11.99 -2.82
N ASP A 122 -11.55 12.59 -3.99
CA ASP A 122 -11.82 11.86 -5.23
C ASP A 122 -10.50 11.59 -5.95
N TRP A 123 -10.00 10.38 -5.77
CA TRP A 123 -8.76 9.97 -6.40
C TRP A 123 -9.01 9.63 -7.87
N ASP A 124 -8.32 10.33 -8.78
CA ASP A 124 -8.30 10.03 -10.22
C ASP A 124 -7.66 8.66 -10.49
N THR A 125 -8.40 7.58 -10.26
CA THR A 125 -7.97 6.19 -10.50
C THR A 125 -9.08 5.40 -11.18
N ALA A 126 -8.74 4.22 -11.68
CA ALA A 126 -9.68 3.36 -12.42
C ALA A 126 -10.77 2.73 -11.52
N SER A 127 -10.65 2.87 -10.20
CA SER A 127 -11.56 2.33 -9.20
C SER A 127 -12.21 3.46 -8.40
N THR A 128 -13.44 3.27 -7.94
CA THR A 128 -14.06 4.25 -7.03
C THR A 128 -13.32 4.28 -5.70
N ALA A 129 -13.37 5.42 -5.00
CA ALA A 129 -12.82 5.57 -3.66
C ALA A 129 -13.27 4.46 -2.69
N ASN A 130 -14.57 4.14 -2.69
CA ASN A 130 -15.15 3.10 -1.84
C ASN A 130 -14.64 1.70 -2.20
N SER A 131 -14.62 1.37 -3.49
CA SER A 131 -14.11 0.07 -3.96
C SER A 131 -12.64 -0.10 -3.61
N TRP A 132 -11.83 0.93 -3.83
CA TRP A 132 -10.41 0.91 -3.51
C TRP A 132 -10.16 0.75 -2.00
N LYS A 133 -10.86 1.52 -1.14
CA LYS A 133 -10.73 1.37 0.32
C LYS A 133 -11.13 -0.01 0.81
N HIS A 134 -12.19 -0.59 0.22
CA HIS A 134 -12.58 -1.95 0.57
C HIS A 134 -11.52 -2.97 0.13
N SER A 135 -11.08 -2.94 -1.13
CA SER A 135 -10.11 -3.92 -1.64
C SER A 135 -8.72 -3.76 -1.01
N HIS A 136 -8.27 -2.52 -0.81
CA HIS A 136 -6.92 -2.24 -0.37
C HIS A 136 -6.83 -2.07 1.15
N ASN A 137 -7.57 -1.15 1.76
CA ASN A 137 -7.44 -0.89 3.20
C ASN A 137 -8.05 -2.03 4.04
N TYR A 138 -9.25 -2.49 3.66
CA TYR A 138 -9.89 -3.57 4.41
C TYR A 138 -9.36 -4.95 4.02
N VAL A 139 -9.52 -5.38 2.77
CA VAL A 139 -9.14 -6.73 2.37
C VAL A 139 -7.62 -6.93 2.46
N HIS A 140 -6.83 -6.08 1.79
CA HIS A 140 -5.38 -6.27 1.71
C HIS A 140 -4.63 -5.86 2.99
N HIS A 141 -4.93 -4.71 3.64
CA HIS A 141 -4.18 -4.27 4.84
C HIS A 141 -4.72 -4.81 6.18
N THR A 142 -6.01 -5.13 6.32
CA THR A 142 -6.52 -5.72 7.57
C THR A 142 -6.25 -7.22 7.65
N TYR A 143 -6.33 -7.91 6.51
CA TYR A 143 -6.12 -9.35 6.43
C TYR A 143 -4.82 -9.73 5.74
N THR A 144 -3.83 -8.83 5.72
CA THR A 144 -2.53 -9.09 5.10
C THR A 144 -1.97 -10.42 5.56
N ASN A 145 -1.51 -11.22 4.62
CA ASN A 145 -0.94 -12.54 4.91
C ASN A 145 -1.91 -13.56 5.56
N ILE A 146 -3.23 -13.37 5.44
CA ILE A 146 -4.23 -14.36 5.86
C ILE A 146 -4.78 -15.10 4.64
N ARG A 147 -4.39 -16.36 4.48
CA ARG A 147 -4.85 -17.24 3.39
C ARG A 147 -6.38 -17.28 3.31
N GLY A 148 -6.92 -17.13 2.09
CA GLY A 148 -8.36 -17.16 1.86
C GLY A 148 -9.10 -15.87 2.19
N LYS A 149 -8.40 -14.86 2.73
CA LYS A 149 -8.90 -13.50 2.96
C LYS A 149 -8.14 -12.49 2.11
N ASP A 150 -6.82 -12.50 2.21
CA ASP A 150 -5.93 -11.79 1.31
C ASP A 150 -5.84 -12.55 -0.02
N LYS A 151 -6.10 -11.85 -1.12
CA LYS A 151 -6.04 -12.45 -2.46
C LYS A 151 -4.61 -12.56 -2.97
N ASP A 152 -3.69 -11.79 -2.39
CA ASP A 152 -2.29 -11.80 -2.78
C ASP A 152 -1.65 -13.13 -2.32
N LEU A 153 -2.14 -13.70 -1.21
CA LEU A 153 -1.87 -15.07 -0.80
C LEU A 153 -2.85 -16.07 -1.45
N GLY A 154 -2.35 -16.94 -2.32
CA GLY A 154 -3.12 -18.14 -2.68
C GLY A 154 -3.88 -18.06 -4.00
N TYR A 155 -4.22 -16.85 -4.46
CA TYR A 155 -5.09 -16.64 -5.62
C TYR A 155 -4.40 -15.98 -6.82
N GLU A 156 -3.11 -15.64 -6.71
CA GLU A 156 -2.29 -15.24 -7.85
C GLU A 156 -1.61 -16.45 -8.54
N ILE A 157 -1.07 -16.21 -9.73
CA ILE A 157 -0.33 -17.20 -10.53
C ILE A 157 0.86 -17.82 -9.76
N MET A 158 1.39 -17.11 -8.76
CA MET A 158 2.52 -17.53 -7.95
C MET A 158 2.12 -18.31 -6.68
N ARG A 159 3.04 -19.16 -6.24
CA ARG A 159 3.01 -19.95 -5.01
C ARG A 159 4.00 -19.32 -4.05
N ILE A 160 3.48 -18.68 -3.01
CA ILE A 160 4.24 -17.89 -2.05
C ILE A 160 4.09 -18.42 -0.60
N ASP A 161 3.16 -19.35 -0.35
CA ASP A 161 2.94 -19.98 0.95
C ASP A 161 3.20 -21.51 0.88
N PRO A 162 3.93 -22.10 1.86
CA PRO A 162 4.22 -23.54 1.89
C PRO A 162 2.97 -24.45 1.92
N ARG A 163 1.86 -23.98 2.50
CA ARG A 163 0.58 -24.68 2.60
C ARG A 163 -0.27 -24.58 1.33
N GLN A 164 0.10 -23.76 0.35
CA GLN A 164 -0.50 -23.84 -0.98
C GLN A 164 -0.14 -25.18 -1.63
N LYS A 165 -1.15 -25.88 -2.17
CA LYS A 165 -0.98 -27.14 -2.89
C LYS A 165 0.04 -26.97 -4.00
N TRP A 166 1.05 -27.83 -4.03
CA TRP A 166 2.08 -27.78 -5.06
C TRP A 166 1.55 -28.23 -6.43
N SER A 167 2.04 -27.60 -7.49
CA SER A 167 1.77 -27.93 -8.90
C SER A 167 3.05 -27.76 -9.74
N PRO A 168 3.32 -28.63 -10.72
CA PRO A 168 4.49 -28.51 -11.59
C PRO A 168 4.62 -27.17 -12.33
N VAL A 169 3.50 -26.46 -12.56
CA VAL A 169 3.49 -25.13 -13.19
C VAL A 169 4.33 -24.10 -12.41
N TYR A 170 4.51 -24.31 -11.11
CA TYR A 170 5.30 -23.41 -10.27
C TYR A 170 6.81 -23.48 -10.54
N LEU A 171 7.31 -24.50 -11.24
CA LEU A 171 8.70 -24.51 -11.72
C LEU A 171 9.00 -23.39 -12.72
N ALA A 172 7.97 -22.88 -13.42
CA ALA A 172 8.10 -21.79 -14.37
C ALA A 172 7.88 -20.40 -13.76
N GLN A 173 7.70 -20.28 -12.43
CA GLN A 173 7.50 -18.98 -11.74
C GLN A 173 8.55 -17.91 -12.05
N PRO A 174 9.84 -18.21 -12.25
CA PRO A 174 10.79 -17.18 -12.65
C PRO A 174 10.48 -16.48 -13.98
N PHE A 175 9.50 -16.99 -14.75
CA PHE A 175 9.13 -16.52 -16.07
C PHE A 175 7.72 -15.93 -16.16
N TYR A 176 6.95 -15.88 -15.06
CA TYR A 176 5.61 -15.25 -15.04
C TYR A 176 5.33 -14.47 -13.76
#